data_AF-A0A0H4C801-F1
#
_entry.id   AF-A0A0H4C801-F1
#
_cell.length_a   1.000
_cell.length_b   1.000
_cell.length_c   1.000
_cell.angle_alpha   90.00
_cell.angle_beta   90.00
_cell.angle_gamma   90.00
#
_symmetry.space_group_name_H-M   'P 1'
#
loop_
_entity.id
_entity.type
_entity.pdbx_description
1 polymer ?
#
loop_
_entity_poly.entity_id
_entity_poly.type
_entity_poly.pdbx_seq_one_letter_code
_entity_poly.pdbx_strand_id
1 'polypeptide(L)'
;MLGWTHSFPGGWRVDNSGMPDNGVREWRGWTLTTRDFWERTAPGQYREDFSLGRRVIAVADPDEWNDLGEPSRTSTFDSTLVSPACATPPGGRLTLSYVTHYWQLGAQRGEVLVSFGSGPDRLLKTYAADRFDSRESLAVTVPRGARTVTVKFRLRDARNDWYWALDDVRLS
;
A
#
# COMPACT_ATOMS: atom_id res chain seq x y z
N MET A 1 8.61 -22.45 1.96
CA MET A 1 8.38 -21.06 1.50
C MET A 1 7.82 -20.29 2.69
N LEU A 2 8.34 -19.11 3.03
CA LEU A 2 7.90 -18.36 4.23
C LEU A 2 6.49 -17.77 4.10
N GLY A 3 5.95 -17.67 2.88
CA GLY A 3 4.64 -17.08 2.61
C GLY A 3 4.67 -15.57 2.41
N TRP A 4 5.77 -14.89 2.80
CA TRP A 4 5.93 -13.45 2.73
C TRP A 4 7.38 -13.00 2.43
N THR A 5 7.55 -11.73 2.03
CA THR A 5 8.86 -11.05 1.89
C THR A 5 8.69 -9.52 1.84
N HIS A 6 9.66 -8.77 2.40
CA HIS A 6 9.77 -7.32 2.17
C HIS A 6 10.60 -6.97 0.93
N SER A 7 11.16 -7.96 0.22
CA SER A 7 11.92 -7.73 -1.02
C SER A 7 10.97 -7.63 -2.21
N PHE A 8 10.59 -6.40 -2.56
CA PHE A 8 9.78 -6.15 -3.74
C PHE A 8 10.62 -6.19 -5.03
N PRO A 9 10.13 -6.81 -6.12
CA PRO A 9 10.86 -6.90 -7.38
C PRO A 9 10.78 -5.60 -8.18
N GLY A 10 11.54 -5.51 -9.28
CA GLY A 10 11.34 -4.47 -10.29
C GLY A 10 11.62 -3.03 -9.82
N GLY A 11 12.44 -2.84 -8.79
CA GLY A 11 12.81 -1.52 -8.26
C GLY A 11 11.73 -0.86 -7.39
N TRP A 12 10.66 -1.59 -7.07
CA TRP A 12 9.75 -1.21 -5.99
C TRP A 12 10.48 -1.25 -4.65
N ARG A 13 10.11 -0.35 -3.75
CA ARG A 13 10.67 -0.27 -2.40
C ARG A 13 9.62 0.09 -1.38
N VAL A 14 9.91 -0.21 -0.12
CA VAL A 14 9.09 0.16 1.03
C VAL A 14 9.82 1.26 1.81
N ASP A 15 9.11 2.33 2.12
CA ASP A 15 9.57 3.37 3.02
C ASP A 15 8.81 3.26 4.36
N ASN A 16 9.54 2.88 5.40
CA ASN A 16 9.07 2.75 6.77
C ASN A 16 9.64 3.83 7.68
N SER A 17 10.23 4.91 7.14
CA SER A 17 10.88 5.93 7.99
C SER A 17 9.93 6.62 8.96
N GLY A 18 8.61 6.52 8.71
CA GLY A 18 7.55 7.06 9.57
C GLY A 18 7.09 6.13 10.70
N MET A 19 7.55 4.88 10.76
CA MET A 19 7.12 3.89 11.76
C MET A 19 8.30 3.26 12.51
N PRO A 20 8.10 2.79 13.76
CA PRO A 20 9.16 2.18 14.55
C PRO A 20 9.56 0.79 14.02
N ASP A 21 10.79 0.38 14.30
CA ASP A 21 11.32 -0.94 13.94
C ASP A 21 10.96 -2.03 14.97
N ASN A 22 9.66 -2.20 15.24
CA ASN A 22 9.09 -3.20 16.15
C ASN A 22 7.80 -3.82 15.57
N GLY A 23 7.06 -4.60 16.37
CA GLY A 23 5.89 -5.33 15.89
C GLY A 23 6.23 -6.64 15.19
N VAL A 24 5.19 -7.35 14.75
CA VAL A 24 5.33 -8.63 14.04
C VAL A 24 6.13 -8.41 12.75
N ARG A 25 7.14 -9.26 12.53
CA ARG A 25 8.14 -9.03 11.48
C ARG A 25 7.51 -9.06 10.09
N GLU A 26 6.66 -10.05 9.84
CA GLU A 26 5.88 -10.27 8.63
C GLU A 26 5.13 -9.01 8.17
N TRP A 27 4.62 -8.23 9.14
CA TRP A 27 3.68 -7.14 8.92
C TRP A 27 4.29 -5.76 9.23
N ARG A 28 5.62 -5.70 9.41
CA ARG A 28 6.33 -4.44 9.67
C ARG A 28 6.46 -3.61 8.38
N GLY A 29 5.38 -2.91 8.04
CA GLY A 29 5.24 -2.14 6.82
C GLY A 29 4.61 -2.93 5.67
N TRP A 30 4.73 -2.41 4.46
CA TRP A 30 4.27 -3.14 3.26
C TRP A 30 5.06 -4.43 3.06
N THR A 31 4.34 -5.51 2.75
CA THR A 31 4.89 -6.86 2.55
C THR A 31 4.28 -7.49 1.30
N LEU A 32 5.09 -8.19 0.51
CA LEU A 32 4.58 -9.12 -0.47
C LEU A 32 4.26 -10.43 0.21
N THR A 33 3.04 -10.93 0.05
CA THR A 33 2.58 -12.16 0.70
C THR A 33 1.69 -12.97 -0.24
N THR A 34 1.67 -14.28 -0.06
CA THR A 34 0.66 -15.12 -0.69
C THR A 34 -0.69 -14.93 0.00
N ARG A 35 -1.79 -14.96 -0.75
CA ARG A 35 -3.13 -14.85 -0.17
C ARG A 35 -3.37 -15.90 0.93
N ASP A 36 -3.00 -17.15 0.68
CA ASP A 36 -3.14 -18.25 1.64
C ASP A 36 -2.37 -18.03 2.95
N PHE A 37 -1.27 -17.29 2.92
CA PHE A 37 -0.53 -16.94 4.15
C PHE A 37 -1.25 -15.82 4.90
N TRP A 38 -1.65 -14.77 4.18
CA TRP A 38 -2.33 -13.62 4.77
C TRP A 38 -3.69 -13.99 5.39
N GLU A 39 -4.54 -14.75 4.67
CA GLU A 39 -5.87 -15.16 5.16
C GLU A 39 -5.78 -16.00 6.44
N ARG A 40 -4.71 -16.80 6.60
CA ARG A 40 -4.51 -17.66 7.77
C ARG A 40 -3.98 -16.93 8.99
N THR A 41 -3.59 -15.66 8.84
CA THR A 41 -3.06 -14.85 9.94
C THR A 41 -4.17 -14.56 10.94
N ALA A 42 -5.32 -14.07 10.45
CA ALA A 42 -6.57 -14.00 11.21
C ALA A 42 -7.79 -14.24 10.29
N PRO A 43 -8.30 -15.49 10.24
CA PRO A 43 -9.48 -15.84 9.46
C PRO A 43 -10.77 -15.18 9.97
N GLY A 44 -11.76 -14.98 9.08
CA GLY A 44 -13.06 -14.40 9.45
C GLY A 44 -13.03 -12.88 9.61
N GLN A 45 -11.97 -12.26 9.12
CA GLN A 45 -11.75 -10.81 9.15
C GLN A 45 -11.61 -10.26 7.73
N TYR A 46 -12.30 -10.86 6.76
CA TYR A 46 -12.40 -10.46 5.36
C TYR A 46 -11.11 -10.49 4.52
N ARG A 47 -9.97 -10.96 5.06
CA ARG A 47 -8.73 -11.16 4.28
C ARG A 47 -8.94 -12.15 3.12
N GLU A 48 -9.75 -13.17 3.37
CA GLU A 48 -10.17 -14.20 2.41
C GLU A 48 -11.02 -13.66 1.25
N ASP A 49 -11.64 -12.49 1.42
CA ASP A 49 -12.56 -11.89 0.44
C ASP A 49 -11.83 -11.10 -0.66
N PHE A 50 -10.50 -10.97 -0.60
CA PHE A 50 -9.73 -10.34 -1.67
C PHE A 50 -9.55 -11.28 -2.87
N SER A 51 -10.65 -11.51 -3.62
CA SER A 51 -10.72 -12.42 -4.75
C SER A 51 -10.00 -11.93 -6.01
N LEU A 52 -9.86 -10.60 -6.17
CA LEU A 52 -9.17 -9.97 -7.29
C LEU A 52 -7.65 -10.03 -7.16
N GLY A 53 -7.12 -10.16 -5.95
CA GLY A 53 -5.71 -10.38 -5.68
C GLY A 53 -5.28 -11.80 -6.07
N ARG A 54 -4.18 -11.94 -6.82
CA ARG A 54 -3.76 -13.22 -7.42
C ARG A 54 -2.34 -13.58 -7.02
N ARG A 55 -2.17 -14.82 -6.57
CA ARG A 55 -0.87 -15.44 -6.22
C ARG A 55 -0.14 -14.71 -5.09
N VAL A 56 0.49 -13.57 -5.40
CA VAL A 56 1.28 -12.75 -4.48
C VAL A 56 0.73 -11.34 -4.56
N ILE A 57 0.33 -10.80 -3.41
CA ILE A 57 -0.28 -9.48 -3.25
C ILE A 57 0.61 -8.62 -2.35
N ALA A 58 0.46 -7.30 -2.43
CA ALA A 58 1.07 -6.37 -1.49
C ALA A 58 0.08 -6.05 -0.37
N VAL A 59 0.51 -6.14 0.89
CA VAL A 59 -0.33 -5.92 2.08
C VAL A 59 0.40 -5.01 3.07
N ALA A 60 -0.32 -4.05 3.62
CA ALA A 60 0.01 -3.38 4.87
C ALA A 60 -1.05 -3.74 5.91
N ASP A 61 -0.65 -4.37 7.01
CA ASP A 61 -1.57 -4.93 8.02
C ASP A 61 -1.24 -4.40 9.43
N PRO A 62 -1.66 -3.16 9.77
CA PRO A 62 -1.48 -2.58 11.10
C PRO A 62 -2.04 -3.41 12.25
N ASP A 63 -3.11 -4.17 12.02
CA ASP A 63 -3.74 -5.07 13.00
C ASP A 63 -2.72 -6.12 13.43
N GLU A 64 -2.25 -6.91 12.47
CA GLU A 64 -1.31 -8.00 12.71
C GLU A 64 0.10 -7.50 13.05
N TRP A 65 0.48 -6.31 12.58
CA TRP A 65 1.72 -5.66 13.01
C TRP A 65 1.74 -5.42 14.53
N ASN A 66 0.59 -5.06 15.10
CA ASN A 66 0.50 -4.64 16.47
C ASN A 66 0.54 -5.80 17.49
N ASP A 67 0.31 -7.03 17.05
CA ASP A 67 0.18 -8.23 17.89
C ASP A 67 1.48 -8.66 18.61
N LEU A 68 2.63 -8.06 18.28
CA LEU A 68 3.88 -8.26 19.01
C LEU A 68 4.37 -6.98 19.66
N GLY A 69 4.19 -6.88 20.97
CA GLY A 69 4.71 -5.78 21.79
C GLY A 69 3.90 -4.48 21.72
N GLU A 70 2.73 -4.51 21.08
CA GLU A 70 1.77 -3.40 21.01
C GLU A 70 2.38 -2.04 20.63
N PRO A 71 3.09 -1.91 19.48
CA PRO A 71 3.68 -0.66 19.01
C PRO A 71 2.70 0.52 19.00
N SER A 72 1.42 0.25 18.77
CA SER A 72 0.38 1.27 18.71
C SER A 72 0.15 2.03 20.02
N ARG A 73 0.70 1.56 21.15
CA ARG A 73 0.65 2.30 22.43
C ARG A 73 1.49 3.57 22.41
N THR A 74 2.59 3.58 21.66
CA THR A 74 3.57 4.67 21.64
C THR A 74 3.80 5.27 20.25
N SER A 75 3.25 4.66 19.20
CA SER A 75 3.42 5.12 17.82
C SER A 75 2.22 4.72 16.95
N THR A 76 2.33 4.94 15.64
CA THR A 76 1.36 4.52 14.63
C THR A 76 2.08 3.83 13.48
N PHE A 77 1.38 2.94 12.79
CA PHE A 77 1.82 2.41 11.51
C PHE A 77 1.87 3.53 10.48
N ASP A 78 2.96 3.61 9.73
CA ASP A 78 3.20 4.58 8.66
C ASP A 78 4.20 3.99 7.66
N SER A 79 3.66 3.34 6.63
CA SER A 79 4.43 2.64 5.61
C SER A 79 3.99 3.02 4.22
N THR A 80 4.96 3.24 3.33
CA THR A 80 4.70 3.61 1.94
C THR A 80 5.33 2.61 0.98
N LEU A 81 4.52 1.98 0.14
CA LEU A 81 4.98 1.23 -1.02
C LEU A 81 5.22 2.20 -2.17
N VAL A 82 6.45 2.20 -2.70
CA VAL A 82 6.91 3.16 -3.71
C VAL A 82 7.33 2.43 -4.98
N SER A 83 6.75 2.82 -6.11
CA SER A 83 7.09 2.27 -7.42
C SER A 83 8.50 2.69 -7.86
N PRO A 84 9.12 1.98 -8.84
CA PRO A 84 10.18 2.59 -9.63
C PRO A 84 9.65 3.83 -10.36
N ALA A 85 10.56 4.73 -10.74
CA ALA A 85 10.22 5.87 -11.58
C ALA A 85 9.92 5.38 -13.01
N CYS A 86 8.76 5.76 -13.54
CA CYS A 86 8.35 5.47 -14.91
C CYS A 86 8.45 6.73 -15.76
N ALA A 87 8.79 6.58 -17.04
CA ALA A 87 8.80 7.70 -17.99
C ALA A 87 7.37 8.24 -18.19
N THR A 88 7.26 9.56 -18.36
CA THR A 88 5.98 10.22 -18.65
C THR A 88 5.97 10.88 -20.02
N PRO A 89 4.86 10.84 -20.77
CA PRO A 89 4.68 11.73 -21.90
C PRO A 89 4.65 13.19 -21.41
N PRO A 90 5.51 14.10 -21.91
CA PRO A 90 5.54 15.49 -21.44
C PRO A 90 4.18 16.18 -21.64
N GLY A 91 3.59 16.70 -20.56
CA GLY A 91 2.28 17.37 -20.62
C GLY A 91 1.10 16.45 -20.94
N GLY A 92 1.28 15.14 -20.85
CA GLY A 92 0.23 14.15 -21.11
C GLY A 92 -0.67 13.87 -19.90
N ARG A 93 -1.60 12.93 -20.10
CA ARG A 93 -2.41 12.32 -19.04
C ARG A 93 -2.05 10.84 -19.00
N LEU A 94 -1.90 10.32 -17.79
CA LEU A 94 -1.76 8.89 -17.53
C LEU A 94 -2.96 8.41 -16.70
N THR A 95 -3.19 7.12 -16.72
CA THR A 95 -4.18 6.44 -15.90
C THR A 95 -3.47 5.45 -14.99
N LEU A 96 -3.64 5.62 -13.68
CA LEU A 96 -3.22 4.66 -12.67
C LEU A 96 -4.40 3.72 -12.38
N SER A 97 -4.22 2.43 -12.63
CA SER A 97 -5.18 1.39 -12.29
C SER A 97 -4.57 0.36 -11.35
N TYR A 98 -5.38 -0.19 -10.46
CA TYR A 98 -4.97 -1.23 -9.50
C TYR A 98 -6.22 -1.93 -8.94
N VAL A 99 -6.03 -3.13 -8.38
CA VAL A 99 -7.03 -3.75 -7.52
C VAL A 99 -6.71 -3.45 -6.06
N THR A 100 -7.74 -3.25 -5.25
CA THR A 100 -7.62 -2.82 -3.86
C THR A 100 -8.59 -3.58 -2.99
N HIS A 101 -8.18 -3.86 -1.75
CA HIS A 101 -9.02 -4.37 -0.70
C HIS A 101 -8.59 -3.69 0.61
N TYR A 102 -9.41 -2.75 1.06
CA TYR A 102 -9.13 -1.84 2.16
C TYR A 102 -10.26 -1.91 3.18
N TRP A 103 -9.92 -2.16 4.44
CA TRP A 103 -10.87 -2.10 5.55
C TRP A 103 -10.53 -0.90 6.42
N GLN A 104 -11.49 0.00 6.63
CA GLN A 104 -11.30 1.17 7.46
C GLN A 104 -11.52 0.85 8.93
N LEU A 105 -10.62 1.31 9.80
CA LEU A 105 -10.90 1.52 11.22
C LEU A 105 -10.23 2.80 11.71
N GLY A 106 -10.84 3.43 12.71
CA GLY A 106 -10.21 4.52 13.45
C GLY A 106 -9.66 5.66 12.58
N ALA A 107 -8.42 6.07 12.89
CA ALA A 107 -7.74 7.18 12.23
C ALA A 107 -6.90 6.75 11.01
N GLN A 108 -6.86 5.45 10.69
CA GLN A 108 -6.12 4.90 9.56
C GLN A 108 -6.47 5.64 8.26
N ARG A 109 -5.46 5.95 7.47
CA ARG A 109 -5.61 6.57 6.14
C ARG A 109 -4.79 5.82 5.11
N GLY A 110 -5.47 5.25 4.12
CA GLY A 110 -4.84 4.81 2.87
C GLY A 110 -4.76 5.98 1.89
N GLU A 111 -3.57 6.32 1.41
CA GLU A 111 -3.34 7.41 0.46
C GLU A 111 -2.65 6.90 -0.80
N VAL A 112 -3.15 7.32 -1.96
CA VAL A 112 -2.48 7.13 -3.25
C VAL A 112 -1.90 8.45 -3.67
N LEU A 113 -0.58 8.48 -3.89
CA LEU A 113 0.16 9.68 -4.23
C LEU A 113 0.99 9.48 -5.50
N VAL A 114 1.37 10.59 -6.11
CA VAL A 114 2.40 10.63 -7.16
C VAL A 114 3.41 11.75 -6.93
N SER A 115 4.65 11.51 -7.31
CA SER A 115 5.68 12.55 -7.43
C SER A 115 6.25 12.56 -8.84
N PHE A 116 6.62 13.75 -9.33
CA PHE A 116 7.21 13.95 -10.64
C PHE A 116 8.66 14.39 -10.50
N GLY A 117 9.61 13.62 -11.05
CA GLY A 117 11.03 13.85 -10.79
C GLY A 117 11.34 13.86 -9.28
N SER A 118 12.00 14.92 -8.81
CA SER A 118 12.29 15.16 -7.39
C SER A 118 11.28 16.11 -6.72
N GLY A 119 10.13 16.35 -7.35
CA GLY A 119 9.09 17.23 -6.82
C GLY A 119 8.35 16.62 -5.62
N PRO A 120 7.56 17.44 -4.90
CA PRO A 120 6.76 16.97 -3.77
C PRO A 120 5.68 15.99 -4.21
N ASP A 121 5.24 15.16 -3.26
CA ASP A 121 4.11 14.27 -3.47
C ASP A 121 2.80 15.03 -3.68
N ARG A 122 1.96 14.50 -4.56
CA ARG A 122 0.63 14.97 -4.86
C ARG A 122 -0.36 13.87 -4.57
N LEU A 123 -1.35 14.17 -3.75
CA LEU A 123 -2.44 13.26 -3.43
C LEU A 123 -3.36 13.05 -4.64
N LEU A 124 -3.62 11.78 -4.97
CA LEU A 124 -4.62 11.39 -5.97
C LEU A 124 -5.91 10.90 -5.32
N LYS A 125 -5.80 10.17 -4.21
CA LYS A 125 -6.93 9.59 -3.49
C LYS A 125 -6.60 9.34 -2.04
N THR A 126 -7.61 9.52 -1.18
CA THR A 126 -7.61 9.05 0.22
C THR A 126 -8.74 8.05 0.40
N TYR A 127 -8.45 6.94 1.08
CA TYR A 127 -9.42 6.00 1.61
C TYR A 127 -9.75 6.40 3.05
N ALA A 128 -11.03 6.56 3.33
CA ALA A 128 -11.58 6.88 4.65
C ALA A 128 -12.82 6.02 4.98
N ALA A 129 -13.08 5.00 4.16
CA ALA A 129 -14.19 4.07 4.28
C ALA A 129 -13.81 2.78 3.55
N ASP A 130 -14.52 1.70 3.87
CA ASP A 130 -14.29 0.36 3.34
C ASP A 130 -14.31 0.36 1.81
N ARG A 131 -13.35 -0.36 1.23
CA ARG A 131 -13.26 -0.59 -0.20
C ARG A 131 -12.73 -1.98 -0.44
N PHE A 132 -13.61 -2.96 -0.31
CA PHE A 132 -13.30 -4.35 -0.52
C PHE A 132 -13.26 -4.71 -2.00
N ASP A 133 -12.30 -5.55 -2.36
CA ASP A 133 -12.22 -6.32 -3.60
C ASP A 133 -12.62 -5.54 -4.87
N SER A 134 -12.04 -4.35 -5.02
CA SER A 134 -12.45 -3.36 -6.00
C SER A 134 -11.35 -3.05 -7.01
N ARG A 135 -11.74 -2.54 -8.18
CA ARG A 135 -10.82 -1.92 -9.15
C ARG A 135 -10.88 -0.41 -9.04
N GLU A 136 -9.72 0.21 -9.18
CA GLU A 136 -9.55 1.66 -9.16
C GLU A 136 -8.93 2.13 -10.46
N SER A 137 -9.29 3.35 -10.86
CA SER A 137 -8.79 4.00 -12.06
C SER A 137 -8.72 5.50 -11.80
N LEU A 138 -7.51 6.02 -11.59
CA LEU A 138 -7.24 7.40 -11.20
C LEU A 138 -6.52 8.13 -12.34
N ALA A 139 -6.99 9.33 -12.68
CA ALA A 139 -6.34 10.18 -13.65
C ALA A 139 -5.09 10.85 -13.04
N VAL A 140 -3.99 10.82 -13.77
CA VAL A 140 -2.71 11.45 -13.39
C VAL A 140 -2.37 12.52 -14.42
N THR A 141 -2.47 13.78 -14.02
CA THR A 141 -2.11 14.92 -14.87
C THR A 141 -0.61 15.19 -14.76
N VAL A 142 0.12 15.01 -15.86
CA VAL A 142 1.58 15.19 -15.91
C VAL A 142 1.91 16.68 -16.06
N PRO A 143 2.65 17.31 -15.13
CA PRO A 143 3.09 18.69 -15.27
C PRO A 143 3.96 18.89 -16.51
N ARG A 144 3.90 20.09 -17.11
CA ARG A 144 4.80 20.43 -18.22
C ARG A 144 6.26 20.30 -17.77
N GLY A 145 7.06 19.60 -18.56
CA GLY A 145 8.48 19.37 -18.28
C GLY A 145 8.79 18.19 -17.36
N ALA A 146 7.79 17.57 -16.73
CA ALA A 146 8.00 16.30 -16.02
C ALA A 146 8.38 15.20 -17.03
N ARG A 147 9.41 14.44 -16.69
CA ARG A 147 9.92 13.31 -17.49
C ARG A 147 9.68 11.96 -16.83
N THR A 148 9.48 11.96 -15.52
CA THR A 148 9.25 10.76 -14.74
C THR A 148 8.15 10.98 -13.74
N VAL A 149 7.47 9.89 -13.39
CA VAL A 149 6.48 9.82 -12.31
C VAL A 149 6.75 8.59 -11.45
N THR A 150 6.54 8.73 -10.16
CA THR A 150 6.55 7.65 -9.18
C THR A 150 5.18 7.57 -8.53
N VAL A 151 4.64 6.37 -8.37
CA VAL A 151 3.38 6.11 -7.66
C VAL A 151 3.71 5.63 -6.25
N LYS A 152 2.90 6.06 -5.28
CA LYS A 152 3.06 5.70 -3.87
C LYS A 152 1.71 5.29 -3.27
N PHE A 153 1.73 4.24 -2.46
CA PHE A 153 0.60 3.80 -1.64
C PHE A 153 1.03 3.87 -0.18
N ARG A 154 0.47 4.81 0.58
CA ARG A 154 0.83 5.05 1.97
C ARG A 154 -0.32 4.64 2.88
N LEU A 155 -0.06 3.77 3.84
CA LEU A 155 -0.98 3.52 4.94
C LEU A 155 -0.38 4.15 6.19
N ARG A 156 -1.11 5.09 6.80
CA ARG A 156 -0.62 5.86 7.94
C ARG A 156 -1.67 6.09 9.01
N ASP A 157 -1.19 6.52 10.18
CA ASP A 157 -1.99 6.88 11.35
C ASP A 157 -2.84 5.73 11.91
N ALA A 158 -2.53 4.50 11.49
CA ALA A 158 -3.15 3.29 12.01
C ALA A 158 -2.49 2.85 13.32
N ARG A 159 -3.31 2.34 14.23
CA ARG A 159 -2.91 1.66 15.46
C ARG A 159 -3.09 0.16 15.23
N ASN A 160 -3.81 -0.53 16.12
CA ASN A 160 -4.40 -1.84 15.87
C ASN A 160 -5.67 -1.69 15.01
N ASP A 161 -5.57 -0.92 13.94
CA ASP A 161 -6.61 -0.78 12.91
C ASP A 161 -6.43 -1.87 11.85
N TRP A 162 -7.31 -1.98 10.85
CA TRP A 162 -7.32 -3.13 9.93
C TRP A 162 -6.14 -3.16 8.93
N TYR A 163 -6.41 -3.02 7.62
CA TYR A 163 -5.39 -3.31 6.61
C TYR A 163 -5.68 -2.67 5.26
N TRP A 164 -4.67 -2.71 4.39
CA TRP A 164 -4.77 -2.40 2.98
C TRP A 164 -4.00 -3.41 2.13
N ALA A 165 -4.70 -4.08 1.22
CA ALA A 165 -4.13 -4.95 0.21
C ALA A 165 -4.27 -4.37 -1.20
N LEU A 166 -3.25 -4.62 -2.03
CA LEU A 166 -3.13 -4.16 -3.41
C LEU A 166 -2.61 -5.28 -4.31
N ASP A 167 -3.05 -5.24 -5.57
CA ASP A 167 -2.47 -6.04 -6.66
C ASP A 167 -2.71 -5.34 -8.01
N ASP A 168 -2.13 -5.87 -9.08
CA ASP A 168 -2.30 -5.46 -10.47
C ASP A 168 -2.12 -3.95 -10.73
N VAL A 169 -1.11 -3.34 -10.08
CA VAL A 169 -0.82 -1.91 -10.26
C VAL A 169 -0.25 -1.66 -11.66
N ARG A 170 -0.91 -0.79 -12.42
CA ARG A 170 -0.54 -0.42 -13.78
C ARG A 170 -0.67 1.08 -14.00
N LEU A 171 0.28 1.63 -14.75
CA LEU A 171 0.26 3.01 -15.21
C LEU A 171 0.31 3.00 -16.74
N SER A 172 -0.68 3.61 -17.38
CA SER A 172 -0.84 3.63 -18.85
C SER A 172 -1.16 5.02 -19.39
#